data_AF-A0A7S3PGS7-F1
#
_entry.id   AF-A0A7S3PGS7-F1
#
_cell.length_a   1.000
_cell.length_b   1.000
_cell.length_c   1.000
_cell.angle_alpha   90.00
_cell.angle_beta   90.00
_cell.angle_gamma   90.00
#
_symmetry.space_group_name_H-M   'P 1'
#
loop_
_entity.id
_entity.type
_entity.pdbx_description
1 polymer ?
#
loop_
_entity_poly.entity_id
_entity_poly.type
_entity_poly.pdbx_seq_one_letter_code
_entity_poly.pdbx_strand_id
1 'polypeptide(L)'
;LENPAWYTAYTPYQAEVSQGRMEMLLNFQTMVSDLTQMDIANCSLLDEGSSAAEAMNMSHAQNKSKRKKYFVADDCFKQTVACVQTRAKSMGVEVVVGDASKLTEDELKEYSGVLVQYPNRHGAVHDYSALG
;
A
#
# COMPACT_ATOMS: atom_id res chain seq x y z
N LEU A 1 -12.10 23.17 -7.06
CA LEU A 1 -12.92 22.46 -6.04
C LEU A 1 -13.87 23.48 -5.42
N GLU A 2 -14.81 24.00 -6.21
CA GLU A 2 -15.54 25.25 -5.90
C GLU A 2 -17.06 25.08 -6.04
N ASN A 3 -17.52 23.86 -6.35
CA ASN A 3 -18.95 23.57 -6.48
C ASN A 3 -19.45 22.78 -5.24
N PRO A 4 -20.34 23.36 -4.42
CA PRO A 4 -20.82 22.74 -3.18
C PRO A 4 -21.57 21.43 -3.40
N ALA A 5 -22.16 21.21 -4.58
CA ALA A 5 -22.82 19.94 -4.92
C ALA A 5 -21.89 18.72 -4.78
N TRP A 6 -20.56 18.92 -4.86
CA TRP A 6 -19.56 17.85 -4.82
C TRP A 6 -18.91 17.62 -3.46
N TYR A 7 -18.97 18.58 -2.53
CA TYR A 7 -18.28 18.45 -1.23
C TYR A 7 -19.19 18.59 -0.01
N THR A 8 -20.49 18.86 -0.20
CA THR A 8 -21.46 18.93 0.92
C THR A 8 -22.13 17.60 1.22
N ALA A 9 -22.24 16.71 0.22
CA ALA A 9 -22.76 15.36 0.42
C ALA A 9 -21.74 14.48 1.16
N TYR A 10 -22.23 13.58 2.01
CA TYR A 10 -21.40 12.62 2.73
C TYR A 10 -21.33 11.26 2.00
N THR A 11 -20.85 10.23 2.70
CA THR A 11 -20.73 8.85 2.22
C THR A 11 -21.98 8.39 1.44
N PRO A 12 -21.83 7.75 0.27
CA PRO A 12 -22.94 7.24 -0.54
C PRO A 12 -23.63 6.01 0.06
N TYR A 13 -24.28 6.18 1.21
CA TYR A 13 -25.10 5.12 1.82
C TYR A 13 -26.36 4.79 1.01
N GLN A 14 -26.94 5.78 0.32
CA GLN A 14 -28.10 5.59 -0.58
C GLN A 14 -27.62 5.64 -2.03
N ALA A 15 -27.47 4.48 -2.64
CA ALA A 15 -26.90 4.34 -3.98
C ALA A 15 -27.72 5.07 -5.06
N GLU A 16 -29.04 5.01 -4.96
CA GLU A 16 -30.00 5.52 -5.97
C GLU A 16 -29.86 7.03 -6.19
N VAL A 17 -29.56 7.78 -5.13
CA VAL A 17 -29.40 9.24 -5.16
C VAL A 17 -27.93 9.68 -5.22
N SER A 18 -27.02 8.73 -5.47
CA SER A 18 -25.57 8.94 -5.36
C SER A 18 -24.78 8.49 -6.59
N GLN A 19 -25.48 8.10 -7.66
CA GLN A 19 -24.88 7.47 -8.85
C GLN A 19 -23.72 8.27 -9.43
N GLY A 20 -23.86 9.59 -9.59
CA GLY A 20 -22.80 10.42 -10.18
C GLY A 20 -21.47 10.37 -9.42
N ARG A 21 -21.47 10.33 -8.08
CA ARG A 21 -20.22 10.21 -7.32
C ARG A 21 -19.66 8.79 -7.29
N MET A 22 -20.54 7.79 -7.29
CA MET A 22 -20.12 6.39 -7.34
C MET A 22 -19.49 6.04 -8.69
N GLU A 23 -20.01 6.58 -9.78
CA GLU A 23 -19.41 6.45 -11.12
C GLU A 23 -18.00 7.06 -11.16
N MET A 24 -17.82 8.24 -10.55
CA MET A 24 -16.49 8.85 -10.44
C MET A 24 -15.52 8.03 -9.59
N LEU A 25 -16.00 7.40 -8.51
CA LEU A 25 -15.18 6.48 -7.71
C LEU A 25 -14.83 5.20 -8.48
N LEU A 26 -15.76 4.68 -9.30
CA LEU A 26 -15.48 3.55 -10.18
C LEU A 26 -14.40 3.91 -11.22
N ASN A 27 -14.49 5.09 -11.83
CA ASN A 27 -13.45 5.59 -12.74
C ASN A 27 -12.09 5.71 -12.05
N PHE A 28 -12.06 6.12 -10.77
CA PHE A 28 -10.83 6.13 -9.98
C PHE A 28 -10.27 4.71 -9.79
N GLN A 29 -11.12 3.73 -9.45
CA GLN A 29 -10.70 2.34 -9.30
C GLN A 29 -10.14 1.79 -10.62
N THR A 30 -10.84 2.00 -11.74
CA THR A 30 -10.39 1.59 -13.07
C THR A 30 -9.03 2.21 -13.42
N MET A 31 -8.87 3.51 -13.22
CA MET A 31 -7.60 4.20 -13.47
C MET A 31 -6.45 3.63 -12.63
N VAL A 32 -6.67 3.37 -11.34
CA VAL A 32 -5.64 2.78 -10.47
C VAL A 32 -5.31 1.35 -10.90
N SER A 33 -6.32 0.52 -11.20
CA SER A 33 -6.12 -0.84 -11.72
C SER A 33 -5.36 -0.85 -13.04
N ASP A 34 -5.69 0.02 -13.98
CA ASP A 34 -5.01 0.13 -15.27
C ASP A 34 -3.55 0.59 -15.11
N LEU A 35 -3.26 1.52 -14.20
CA LEU A 35 -1.89 2.01 -13.99
C LEU A 35 -1.03 1.00 -13.23
N THR A 36 -1.60 0.29 -12.26
CA THR A 36 -0.88 -0.67 -11.42
C THR A 36 -0.87 -2.08 -11.99
N GLN A 37 -1.72 -2.35 -12.99
CA GLN A 37 -1.99 -3.67 -13.55
C GLN A 37 -2.45 -4.69 -12.48
N MET A 38 -3.14 -4.21 -11.44
CA MET A 38 -3.71 -5.04 -10.38
C MET A 38 -5.20 -5.25 -10.58
N ASP A 39 -5.69 -6.46 -10.26
CA ASP A 39 -7.08 -6.87 -10.52
C ASP A 39 -8.13 -5.97 -9.84
N ILE A 40 -7.81 -5.43 -8.66
CA ILE A 40 -8.75 -4.63 -7.85
C ILE A 40 -8.06 -3.42 -7.22
N ALA A 41 -8.81 -2.32 -7.14
CA ALA A 41 -8.46 -1.11 -6.40
C ALA A 41 -9.64 -0.67 -5.52
N ASN A 42 -9.36 0.03 -4.41
CA ASN A 42 -10.41 0.59 -3.56
C ASN A 42 -10.73 2.05 -3.92
N CYS A 43 -11.67 2.66 -3.20
CA CYS A 43 -12.12 4.03 -3.42
C CYS A 43 -11.26 5.08 -2.68
N SER A 44 -9.95 4.86 -2.55
CA SER A 44 -8.94 5.65 -1.80
C SER A 44 -8.62 5.19 -0.37
N LEU A 45 -7.48 5.68 0.11
CA LEU A 45 -7.01 5.65 1.49
C LEU A 45 -6.53 7.07 1.87
N LEU A 46 -6.12 7.26 3.14
CA LEU A 46 -5.81 8.59 3.68
C LEU A 46 -4.54 9.20 3.06
N ASP A 47 -3.46 8.44 3.03
CA ASP A 47 -2.16 8.86 2.50
C ASP A 47 -1.29 7.63 2.16
N GLU A 48 -0.12 7.84 1.55
CA GLU A 48 0.80 6.77 1.16
C GLU A 48 1.29 5.94 2.36
N GLY A 49 1.66 6.58 3.46
CA GLY A 49 2.23 5.90 4.63
C GLY A 49 1.24 4.96 5.30
N SER A 50 0.00 5.42 5.49
CA SER A 50 -1.10 4.61 5.99
C SER A 50 -1.50 3.51 5.00
N SER A 51 -1.46 3.79 3.70
CA SER A 51 -1.69 2.77 2.66
C SER A 51 -0.65 1.65 2.70
N ALA A 52 0.63 1.99 2.83
CA ALA A 52 1.72 1.02 2.98
C ALA A 52 1.58 0.20 4.27
N ALA A 53 1.13 0.83 5.37
CA ALA A 53 0.85 0.13 6.61
C ALA A 53 -0.34 -0.85 6.49
N GLU A 54 -1.40 -0.49 5.75
CA GLU A 54 -2.49 -1.43 5.46
C GLU A 54 -2.07 -2.56 4.50
N ALA A 55 -1.17 -2.28 3.55
CA ALA A 55 -0.56 -3.33 2.72
C ALA A 55 0.23 -4.34 3.57
N MET A 56 1.04 -3.85 4.52
CA MET A 56 1.71 -4.71 5.51
C MET A 56 0.71 -5.56 6.29
N ASN A 57 -0.39 -4.96 6.78
CA ASN A 57 -1.42 -5.68 7.52
C ASN A 57 -2.06 -6.78 6.67
N MET A 58 -2.38 -6.48 5.42
CA MET A 58 -2.96 -7.42 4.48
C MET A 58 -2.01 -8.59 4.18
N SER A 59 -0.74 -8.32 3.90
CA SER A 59 0.28 -9.37 3.68
C SER A 59 0.46 -10.24 4.92
N HIS A 60 0.51 -9.61 6.10
CA HIS A 60 0.67 -10.32 7.37
C HIS A 60 -0.55 -11.17 7.73
N ALA A 61 -1.77 -10.71 7.42
CA ALA A 61 -2.99 -11.48 7.65
C ALA A 61 -3.09 -12.72 6.73
N GLN A 62 -2.58 -12.63 5.49
CA GLN A 62 -2.57 -13.76 4.55
C GLN A 62 -1.41 -14.75 4.78
N ASN A 63 -0.44 -14.40 5.62
CA ASN A 63 0.73 -15.21 5.91
C ASN A 63 0.39 -16.48 6.74
N LYS A 64 0.24 -17.60 6.04
CA LYS A 64 -0.03 -18.93 6.65
C LYS A 64 1.13 -19.47 7.50
N SER A 65 2.36 -19.05 7.21
CA SER A 65 3.58 -19.54 7.87
C SER A 65 3.86 -18.84 9.21
N LYS A 66 2.98 -17.93 9.66
CA LYS A 66 3.11 -17.18 10.94
C LYS A 66 4.45 -16.45 11.10
N ARG A 67 5.08 -16.10 9.98
CA ARG A 67 6.30 -15.27 9.95
C ARG A 67 6.04 -13.95 10.66
N LYS A 68 6.92 -13.56 11.58
CA LYS A 68 6.77 -12.34 12.38
C LYS A 68 7.47 -11.12 11.82
N LYS A 69 8.30 -11.30 10.79
CA LYS A 69 9.08 -10.23 10.18
C LYS A 69 8.37 -9.64 8.96
N TYR A 70 8.60 -8.37 8.68
CA TYR A 70 8.18 -7.68 7.46
C TYR A 70 9.33 -6.81 6.99
N PHE A 71 9.68 -6.88 5.70
CA PHE A 71 10.81 -6.13 5.15
C PHE A 71 10.35 -4.82 4.52
N VAL A 72 11.11 -3.75 4.73
CA VAL A 72 10.92 -2.45 4.09
C VAL A 72 12.23 -1.98 3.48
N ALA A 73 12.22 -1.62 2.20
CA ALA A 73 13.40 -1.07 1.55
C ALA A 73 13.82 0.26 2.21
N ASP A 74 15.13 0.47 2.39
CA ASP A 74 15.70 1.65 3.03
C ASP A 74 15.61 2.93 2.16
N ASP A 75 15.31 2.75 0.87
CA ASP A 75 15.06 3.79 -0.11
C ASP A 75 13.56 4.16 -0.28
N CYS A 76 12.68 3.61 0.56
CA CYS A 76 11.33 4.13 0.77
C CYS A 76 11.36 5.50 1.44
N PHE A 77 10.31 6.30 1.25
CA PHE A 77 10.21 7.59 1.92
C PHE A 77 10.21 7.44 3.46
N LYS A 78 10.95 8.31 4.16
CA LYS A 78 11.15 8.19 5.62
C LYS A 78 9.85 8.20 6.40
N GLN A 79 8.87 9.02 5.98
CA GLN A 79 7.55 9.08 6.61
C GLN A 79 6.75 7.78 6.41
N THR A 80 6.88 7.15 5.25
CA THR A 80 6.24 5.86 4.93
C THR A 80 6.80 4.77 5.84
N VAL A 81 8.13 4.67 5.95
CA VAL A 81 8.81 3.74 6.87
C VAL A 81 8.37 3.97 8.33
N ALA A 82 8.31 5.24 8.77
CA ALA A 82 7.89 5.57 10.13
C ALA A 82 6.43 5.19 10.42
N CYS A 83 5.52 5.36 9.46
CA CYS A 83 4.13 4.97 9.58
C CYS A 83 3.99 3.45 9.71
N VAL A 84 4.66 2.70 8.82
CA VAL A 84 4.69 1.23 8.82
C VAL A 84 5.24 0.70 10.16
N GLN A 85 6.38 1.21 10.62
CA GLN A 85 6.97 0.83 11.90
C GLN A 85 6.03 1.12 13.09
N THR A 86 5.35 2.27 13.07
CA THR A 86 4.40 2.63 14.12
C THR A 86 3.22 1.67 14.18
N ARG A 87 2.65 1.32 13.01
CA ARG A 87 1.56 0.34 12.92
C ARG A 87 2.02 -1.06 13.35
N ALA A 88 3.20 -1.49 12.89
CA ALA A 88 3.76 -2.81 13.16
C ALA A 88 3.97 -3.08 14.66
N LYS A 89 4.42 -2.06 15.42
CA LYS A 89 4.58 -2.14 16.89
C LYS A 89 3.31 -2.58 17.60
N SER A 90 2.16 -2.06 17.19
CA SER A 90 0.87 -2.42 17.80
C SER A 90 0.43 -3.85 17.51
N MET A 91 0.98 -4.47 16.47
CA MET A 91 0.63 -5.81 16.00
C MET A 91 1.66 -6.87 16.38
N GLY A 92 2.79 -6.47 16.97
CA GLY A 92 3.89 -7.39 17.26
C GLY A 92 4.63 -7.91 16.03
N VAL A 93 4.60 -7.14 14.92
CA VAL A 93 5.35 -7.43 13.69
C VAL A 93 6.72 -6.75 13.76
N GLU A 94 7.78 -7.50 13.48
CA GLU A 94 9.15 -6.99 13.42
C GLU A 94 9.41 -6.40 12.03
N VAL A 95 9.62 -5.09 11.95
CA VAL A 95 9.98 -4.42 10.69
C VAL A 95 11.49 -4.36 10.55
N VAL A 96 12.00 -5.00 9.50
CA VAL A 96 13.42 -4.97 9.11
C VAL A 96 13.57 -4.00 7.96
N VAL A 97 14.44 -3.00 8.12
CA VAL A 97 14.73 -2.01 7.09
C VAL A 97 16.11 -2.30 6.50
N GLY A 98 16.21 -2.37 5.17
CA GLY A 98 17.48 -2.64 4.51
C GLY A 98 17.44 -2.50 2.99
N ASP A 99 18.56 -2.84 2.37
CA ASP A 99 18.76 -2.77 0.92
C ASP A 99 18.08 -3.97 0.24
N ALA A 100 16.99 -3.69 -0.48
CA ALA A 100 16.20 -4.73 -1.15
C ALA A 100 16.99 -5.49 -2.23
N SER A 101 18.05 -4.90 -2.79
CA SER A 101 18.88 -5.55 -3.84
C SER A 101 19.75 -6.69 -3.30
N LYS A 102 19.95 -6.75 -1.98
CA LYS A 102 20.78 -7.77 -1.31
C LYS A 102 19.96 -8.95 -0.79
N LEU A 103 18.63 -8.89 -0.89
CA LEU A 103 17.77 -9.97 -0.42
C LEU A 103 17.91 -11.20 -1.31
N THR A 104 18.24 -12.33 -0.70
CA THR A 104 18.23 -13.64 -1.35
C THR A 104 16.84 -14.29 -1.28
N GLU A 105 16.54 -15.23 -2.17
CA GLU A 105 15.27 -15.98 -2.17
C GLU A 105 15.01 -16.72 -0.86
N ASP A 106 16.06 -17.18 -0.18
CA ASP A 106 15.94 -17.84 1.11
C ASP A 106 15.60 -16.88 2.24
N GLU A 107 16.15 -15.66 2.21
CA GLU A 107 15.81 -14.61 3.17
C GLU A 107 14.37 -14.10 2.97
N LEU A 108 13.87 -14.04 1.74
CA LEU A 108 12.48 -13.66 1.45
C LEU A 108 11.47 -14.56 2.18
N LYS A 109 11.81 -15.83 2.40
CA LYS A 109 10.95 -16.79 3.13
C LYS A 109 10.85 -16.49 4.63
N GLU A 110 11.68 -15.61 5.19
CA GLU A 110 11.56 -15.18 6.58
C GLU A 110 10.50 -14.08 6.77
N TYR A 111 10.14 -13.37 5.71
CA TYR A 111 9.26 -12.20 5.77
C TYR A 111 7.82 -12.53 5.39
N SER A 112 6.88 -11.89 6.08
CA SER A 112 5.45 -11.94 5.78
C SER A 112 5.06 -11.08 4.58
N GLY A 113 5.94 -10.18 4.17
CA GLY A 113 5.84 -9.37 2.96
C GLY A 113 7.05 -8.44 2.85
N VAL A 114 7.17 -7.80 1.69
CA VAL A 114 8.25 -6.88 1.33
C VAL A 114 7.62 -5.61 0.78
N LEU A 115 8.03 -4.45 1.28
CA LEU A 115 7.66 -3.15 0.77
C LEU A 115 8.84 -2.51 0.04
N VAL A 116 8.65 -2.15 -1.22
CA VAL A 116 9.62 -1.43 -2.06
C VAL A 116 9.00 -0.14 -2.60
N GLN A 117 9.84 0.83 -2.93
CA GLN A 117 9.42 2.11 -3.51
C GLN A 117 9.82 2.19 -4.98
N TYR A 118 8.90 2.60 -5.85
CA TYR A 118 9.16 2.71 -7.29
C TYR A 118 8.54 3.97 -7.92
N PRO A 119 9.35 4.89 -8.51
CA PRO A 119 10.80 5.05 -8.31
C PRO A 119 11.13 5.35 -6.85
N ASN A 120 12.34 5.05 -6.41
CA ASN A 120 12.70 5.24 -5.01
C ASN A 120 12.78 6.72 -4.61
N ARG A 121 12.96 7.01 -3.31
CA ARG A 121 13.03 8.39 -2.80
C ARG A 121 14.16 9.26 -3.38
N HIS A 122 15.13 8.64 -4.06
CA HIS A 122 16.26 9.28 -4.72
C HIS A 122 16.03 9.45 -6.24
N GLY A 123 14.89 8.98 -6.76
CA GLY A 123 14.55 9.01 -8.17
C GLY A 123 15.14 7.85 -8.98
N ALA A 124 15.76 6.85 -8.33
CA ALA A 124 16.29 5.68 -9.01
C ALA A 124 15.18 4.68 -9.33
N VAL A 125 15.31 4.06 -10.50
CA VAL A 125 14.44 3.00 -11.00
C VAL A 125 15.20 1.69 -10.89
N HIS A 126 14.69 0.77 -10.08
CA HIS A 126 15.28 -0.56 -9.89
C HIS A 126 14.38 -1.63 -10.52
N ASP A 127 15.00 -2.71 -10.99
CA ASP A 127 14.27 -3.90 -11.41
C ASP A 127 14.02 -4.79 -10.19
N TYR A 128 12.75 -5.01 -9.88
CA TYR A 128 12.30 -5.83 -8.76
C TYR A 128 11.73 -7.19 -9.19
N SER A 129 11.92 -7.59 -10.45
CA SER A 129 11.40 -8.87 -10.99
C SER A 129 11.91 -10.11 -10.24
N ALA A 130 13.05 -9.99 -9.53
CA ALA A 130 13.60 -11.09 -8.73
C ALA A 130 12.95 -11.21 -7.31
N LEU A 131 12.14 -10.24 -6.89
CA LEU A 131 11.49 -10.24 -5.57
C LEU A 131 10.10 -10.90 -5.58
N GLY A 132 9.60 -11.36 -6.74
CA GLY A 132 8.24 -11.88 -6.94
C GLY A 132 8.19 -13.12 -7.82
#